data_AF-A0A1Q6WUZ6-F1
#
_entry.id   AF-A0A1Q6WUZ6-F1
#
_cell.length_a   1.000
_cell.length_b   1.000
_cell.length_c   1.000
_cell.angle_alpha   90.00
_cell.angle_beta   90.00
_cell.angle_gamma   90.00
#
_symmetry.space_group_name_H-M   'P 1'
#
loop_
_entity.id
_entity.type
_entity.pdbx_description
1 polymer ?
#
loop_
_entity_poly.entity_id
_entity_poly.type
_entity_poly.pdbx_seq_one_letter_code
_entity_poly.pdbx_strand_id
1 'polypeptide(L)'
;MKSRGLLVAAIVLAALTGTLYWSNHRKSLTSAADSAVESPPKILTLQPADVTALSIRKKDGDSVVLSKNGSGQWKITAPRVLAADQDAVSSVLSTLSSLNSDRLVEDKAASFDQYGLAQPSIEVAITKKDGKTQKLLIGDDTPTSSGAYATLAGDTRVFTMASYNKSALLKNANDLRDKRLLIFDSDKVSSIELTAKKQTIAFGRSKDEWQIVKPKPFRADRSQVEDLLRTLRDAKMDLNASEDEQKTAAAFSAGTPLATARVTDVSGTQELQIRKNKDDYYAKSSAVAGVYKILSGTGAGLDKGLDDFRNKKLFDFGFVDPDKIEFHDGSKSYFLTHSGSDWWSNGAKMDPGTVSALIDKIRDLSASKFPESGFAGPMIDLTVTSDGGKRTEKILISKNGDNFVAKRQDEPALYELTASAVAELQKSAADLKPAPPPAKK
;
A
#
# COMPACT_ATOMS: atom_id res chain seq x y z
N MET A 1 3.61 -43.19 -63.80
CA MET A 1 3.21 -41.95 -63.11
C MET A 1 4.38 -40.98 -63.18
N LYS A 2 4.16 -39.76 -63.70
CA LYS A 2 5.22 -38.90 -64.25
C LYS A 2 6.03 -38.18 -63.15
N SER A 3 6.99 -38.89 -62.55
CA SER A 3 7.93 -38.41 -61.51
C SER A 3 8.76 -37.19 -61.90
N ARG A 4 8.93 -36.93 -63.21
CA ARG A 4 9.65 -35.75 -63.73
C ARG A 4 8.96 -34.42 -63.43
N GLY A 5 7.62 -34.37 -63.41
CA GLY A 5 6.89 -33.12 -63.12
C GLY A 5 6.97 -32.73 -61.64
N LEU A 6 7.02 -33.72 -60.74
CA LEU A 6 7.06 -33.51 -59.30
C LEU A 6 8.44 -33.03 -58.83
N LEU A 7 9.51 -33.50 -59.48
CA LEU A 7 10.88 -32.99 -59.28
C LEU A 7 11.01 -31.52 -59.71
N VAL A 8 10.43 -31.14 -60.86
CA VAL A 8 10.45 -29.75 -61.32
C VAL A 8 9.67 -28.85 -60.35
N ALA A 9 8.49 -29.28 -59.91
CA ALA A 9 7.70 -28.53 -58.93
C ALA A 9 8.42 -28.35 -57.59
N ALA A 10 9.11 -29.39 -57.09
CA ALA A 10 9.88 -29.31 -55.84
C ALA A 10 11.07 -28.33 -55.95
N ILE A 11 11.75 -28.30 -57.10
CA ILE A 11 12.84 -27.35 -57.35
C ILE A 11 12.33 -25.91 -57.42
N VAL A 12 11.20 -25.68 -58.09
CA VAL A 12 10.57 -24.35 -58.14
C VAL A 12 10.12 -23.90 -56.75
N LEU A 13 9.54 -24.80 -55.96
CA LEU A 13 9.10 -24.49 -54.61
C LEU A 13 10.28 -24.19 -53.67
N ALA A 14 11.38 -24.93 -53.80
CA ALA A 14 12.64 -24.65 -53.08
C ALA A 14 13.28 -23.31 -53.50
N ALA A 15 13.17 -22.94 -54.78
CA ALA A 15 13.62 -21.64 -55.27
C ALA A 15 12.73 -20.50 -54.75
N LEU A 16 11.41 -20.70 -54.66
CA LEU A 16 10.48 -19.71 -54.12
C LEU A 16 10.60 -19.55 -52.60
N THR A 17 10.76 -20.64 -51.86
CA THR A 17 11.03 -20.58 -50.41
C THR A 17 12.42 -20.01 -50.13
N GLY A 18 13.43 -20.35 -50.93
CA GLY A 18 14.76 -19.76 -50.87
C GLY A 18 14.77 -18.25 -51.15
N THR A 19 14.01 -17.79 -52.15
CA THR A 19 13.88 -16.35 -52.47
C THR A 19 13.05 -15.60 -51.44
N LEU A 20 12.00 -16.19 -50.87
CA LEU A 20 11.25 -15.62 -49.75
C LEU A 20 12.09 -15.55 -48.47
N TYR A 21 12.81 -16.62 -48.13
CA TYR A 21 13.73 -16.66 -47.00
C TYR A 21 14.84 -15.61 -47.17
N TRP A 22 15.43 -15.53 -48.36
CA TRP A 22 16.46 -14.57 -48.69
C TRP A 22 15.94 -13.12 -48.75
N SER A 23 14.71 -12.88 -49.21
CA SER A 23 14.07 -11.56 -49.17
C SER A 23 13.77 -11.11 -47.74
N ASN A 24 13.24 -12.02 -46.92
CA ASN A 24 12.91 -11.73 -45.52
C ASN A 24 14.18 -11.60 -44.64
N HIS A 25 15.24 -12.37 -44.93
CA HIS A 25 16.55 -12.23 -44.26
C HIS A 25 17.45 -11.14 -44.88
N ARG A 26 17.30 -10.72 -46.14
CA ARG A 26 17.97 -9.52 -46.65
C ARG A 26 17.37 -8.24 -46.08
N LYS A 27 16.08 -8.22 -45.73
CA LYS A 27 15.51 -7.10 -44.96
C LYS A 27 16.20 -6.91 -43.60
N SER A 28 16.80 -7.95 -43.01
CA SER A 28 17.60 -7.79 -41.78
C SER A 28 19.08 -7.44 -42.02
N LEU A 29 19.64 -7.73 -43.20
CA LEU A 29 21.07 -7.49 -43.49
C LEU A 29 21.36 -6.22 -44.30
N THR A 30 20.42 -5.70 -45.09
CA THR A 30 20.58 -4.42 -45.81
C THR A 30 20.03 -3.21 -45.01
N SER A 31 19.32 -3.44 -43.90
CA SER A 31 18.84 -2.35 -43.02
C SER A 31 19.83 -1.97 -41.91
N ALA A 32 20.93 -2.72 -41.76
CA ALA A 32 21.89 -2.55 -40.66
C ALA A 32 23.12 -1.70 -41.04
N ALA A 33 23.33 -1.35 -42.32
CA ALA A 33 24.54 -0.66 -42.78
C ALA A 33 24.35 0.81 -43.20
N ASP A 34 23.10 1.29 -43.34
CA ASP A 34 22.76 2.72 -43.54
C ASP A 34 22.03 3.35 -42.32
N SER A 35 21.80 2.58 -41.26
CA SER A 35 21.29 3.12 -40.00
C SER A 35 22.45 3.57 -39.13
N ALA A 36 23.13 4.66 -39.55
CA ALA A 36 23.57 5.59 -38.52
C ALA A 36 22.30 5.92 -37.73
N VAL A 37 22.24 5.52 -36.46
CA VAL A 37 21.17 5.94 -35.56
C VAL A 37 21.35 7.45 -35.37
N GLU A 38 20.96 8.24 -36.38
CA GLU A 38 20.52 9.59 -36.14
C GLU A 38 19.40 9.42 -35.13
N SER A 39 19.72 9.75 -33.88
CA SER A 39 18.71 9.84 -32.84
C SER A 39 17.59 10.70 -33.42
N PRO A 40 16.34 10.21 -33.43
CA PRO A 40 15.25 10.98 -34.01
C PRO A 40 15.28 12.41 -33.47
N PRO A 41 15.05 13.42 -34.31
CA PRO A 41 15.19 14.81 -33.88
C PRO A 41 14.37 15.06 -32.62
N LYS A 42 15.00 15.66 -31.61
CA LYS A 42 14.30 16.05 -30.38
C LYS A 42 13.22 17.06 -30.74
N ILE A 43 11.98 16.79 -30.34
CA ILE A 43 10.87 17.75 -30.51
C ILE A 43 11.08 18.92 -29.56
N LEU A 44 11.49 18.64 -28.33
CA LEU A 44 11.67 19.63 -27.26
C LEU A 44 12.96 19.35 -26.49
N THR A 45 13.65 20.41 -26.08
CA THR A 45 14.73 20.33 -25.08
C THR A 45 14.30 21.05 -23.80
N LEU A 46 14.15 20.27 -22.72
CA LEU A 46 13.62 20.73 -21.44
C LEU A 46 14.42 20.13 -20.28
N GLN A 47 14.82 20.97 -19.34
CA GLN A 47 15.29 20.53 -18.02
C GLN A 47 14.15 20.69 -17.01
N PRO A 48 13.65 19.61 -16.38
CA PRO A 48 12.52 19.69 -15.44
C PRO A 48 12.71 20.70 -14.30
N ALA A 49 13.95 20.86 -13.83
CA ALA A 49 14.28 21.79 -12.75
C ALA A 49 14.06 23.27 -13.12
N ASP A 50 14.00 23.60 -14.41
CA ASP A 50 13.83 24.96 -14.92
C ASP A 50 12.38 25.32 -15.21
N VAL A 51 11.45 24.38 -15.08
CA VAL A 51 10.03 24.63 -15.32
C VAL A 51 9.40 25.29 -14.09
N THR A 52 8.72 26.41 -14.32
CA THR A 52 8.05 27.22 -13.30
C THR A 52 6.53 27.19 -13.45
N ALA A 53 6.01 26.98 -14.67
CA ALA A 53 4.59 26.79 -14.91
C ALA A 53 4.34 25.79 -16.05
N LEU A 54 3.21 25.09 -15.95
CA LEU A 54 2.73 24.11 -16.93
C LEU A 54 1.24 24.34 -17.16
N SER A 55 0.80 24.34 -18.41
CA SER A 55 -0.63 24.32 -18.77
C SER A 55 -0.88 23.19 -19.75
N ILE A 56 -1.93 22.40 -19.51
CA ILE A 56 -2.40 21.36 -20.41
C ILE A 56 -3.83 21.71 -20.78
N ARG A 57 -4.10 21.89 -22.08
CA ARG A 57 -5.42 22.19 -22.63
C ARG A 57 -5.83 21.10 -23.60
N LYS A 58 -7.04 20.58 -23.43
CA LYS A 58 -7.68 19.65 -24.37
C LYS A 58 -8.59 20.44 -25.32
N LYS A 59 -8.75 19.98 -26.57
CA LYS A 59 -9.60 20.66 -27.57
C LYS A 59 -11.03 20.85 -27.08
N ASP A 60 -11.64 19.78 -26.58
CA ASP A 60 -13.05 19.71 -26.21
C ASP A 60 -13.25 19.45 -24.70
N GLY A 61 -12.36 19.98 -23.86
CA GLY A 61 -12.42 19.71 -22.42
C GLY A 61 -11.66 20.72 -21.57
N ASP A 62 -11.59 20.41 -20.28
CA ASP A 62 -11.00 21.30 -19.30
C ASP A 62 -9.49 21.52 -19.53
N SER A 63 -9.04 22.70 -19.13
CA SER A 63 -7.63 23.03 -19.01
C SER A 63 -7.19 22.93 -17.56
N VAL A 64 -5.94 22.52 -17.35
CA VAL A 64 -5.30 22.53 -16.04
C VAL A 64 -4.05 23.38 -16.12
N VAL A 65 -3.92 24.33 -15.18
CA VAL A 65 -2.76 25.20 -15.07
C VAL A 65 -2.10 24.96 -13.73
N LEU A 66 -0.79 24.77 -13.75
CA LEU A 66 0.04 24.53 -12.58
C LEU A 66 1.18 25.54 -12.52
N SER A 67 1.53 25.95 -11.31
CA SER A 67 2.71 26.77 -11.06
C SER A 67 3.50 26.25 -9.86
N LYS A 68 4.81 26.46 -9.91
CA LYS A 68 5.72 26.15 -8.82
C LYS A 68 5.77 27.34 -7.87
N ASN A 69 5.46 27.12 -6.59
CA ASN A 69 5.50 28.16 -5.57
C ASN A 69 6.96 28.47 -5.13
N GLY A 70 7.12 29.45 -4.23
CA GLY A 70 8.44 29.86 -3.72
C GLY A 70 9.19 28.79 -2.92
N SER A 71 8.50 27.76 -2.40
CA SER A 71 9.13 26.60 -1.74
C SER A 71 9.45 25.46 -2.70
N GLY A 72 9.22 25.65 -4.00
CA GLY A 72 9.50 24.65 -5.03
C GLY A 72 8.42 23.57 -5.21
N GLN A 73 7.25 23.71 -4.60
CA GLN A 73 6.13 22.78 -4.75
C GLN A 73 5.15 23.22 -5.83
N TRP A 74 4.66 22.27 -6.60
CA TRP A 74 3.63 22.48 -7.61
C TRP A 74 2.26 22.68 -6.97
N LYS A 75 1.49 23.63 -7.50
CA LYS A 75 0.07 23.84 -7.20
C LYS A 75 -0.72 23.96 -8.49
N ILE A 76 -1.95 23.46 -8.48
CA ILE A 76 -2.91 23.76 -9.54
C ILE A 76 -3.49 25.15 -9.24
N THR A 77 -3.50 26.03 -10.22
CA THR A 77 -4.03 27.40 -10.12
C THR A 77 -5.32 27.59 -10.90
N ALA A 78 -5.59 26.75 -11.91
CA ALA A 78 -6.83 26.73 -12.67
C ALA A 78 -7.23 25.28 -13.02
N PRO A 79 -8.53 24.93 -13.07
CA PRO A 79 -9.69 25.84 -12.98
C PRO A 79 -9.99 26.34 -11.56
N ARG A 80 -9.35 25.75 -10.54
CA ARG A 80 -9.43 26.17 -9.14
C ARG A 80 -8.10 25.91 -8.45
N VAL A 81 -7.86 26.60 -7.34
CA VAL A 81 -6.62 26.44 -6.56
C VAL A 81 -6.66 25.12 -5.77
N LEU A 82 -5.75 24.20 -6.09
CA LEU A 82 -5.62 22.90 -5.43
C LEU A 82 -4.14 22.56 -5.18
N ALA A 83 -3.89 21.72 -4.17
CA ALA A 83 -2.60 21.06 -4.03
C ALA A 83 -2.38 20.11 -5.23
N ALA A 84 -1.20 20.14 -5.82
CA ALA A 84 -0.83 19.21 -6.88
C ALA A 84 -0.15 17.96 -6.28
N ASP A 85 -0.38 16.83 -6.90
CA ASP A 85 0.39 15.61 -6.69
C ASP A 85 1.77 15.81 -7.32
N GLN A 86 2.81 15.89 -6.48
CA GLN A 86 4.16 16.21 -6.94
C GLN A 86 4.74 15.12 -7.84
N ASP A 87 4.40 13.85 -7.58
CA ASP A 87 4.89 12.70 -8.34
C ASP A 87 4.20 12.63 -9.70
N ALA A 88 2.90 12.93 -9.75
CA ALA A 88 2.15 13.02 -11.00
C ALA A 88 2.69 14.16 -11.89
N VAL A 89 2.97 15.33 -11.31
CA VAL A 89 3.57 16.45 -12.06
C VAL A 89 4.99 16.12 -12.51
N SER A 90 5.80 15.51 -11.63
CA SER A 90 7.15 15.06 -11.98
C SER A 90 7.12 14.09 -13.16
N SER A 91 6.17 13.15 -13.18
CA SER A 91 5.99 12.19 -14.27
C SER A 91 5.71 12.88 -15.61
N VAL A 92 4.84 13.91 -15.61
CA VAL A 92 4.57 14.72 -16.82
C VAL A 92 5.83 15.45 -17.29
N LEU A 93 6.58 16.07 -16.38
CA LEU A 93 7.82 16.77 -16.72
C LEU A 93 8.89 15.81 -17.25
N SER A 94 8.98 14.61 -16.69
CA SER A 94 9.86 13.55 -17.18
C SER A 94 9.51 13.17 -18.62
N THR A 95 8.24 12.90 -18.90
CA THR A 95 7.75 12.64 -20.27
C THR A 95 8.13 13.76 -21.24
N LEU A 96 7.92 15.02 -20.86
CA LEU A 96 8.28 16.17 -21.69
C LEU A 96 9.80 16.30 -21.91
N SER A 97 10.61 15.99 -20.90
CA SER A 97 12.08 16.08 -20.98
C SER A 97 12.70 14.99 -21.86
N SER A 98 12.08 13.81 -21.89
CA SER A 98 12.53 12.66 -22.69
C SER A 98 11.81 12.55 -24.04
N LEU A 99 11.04 13.58 -24.43
CA LEU A 99 10.22 13.55 -25.62
C LEU A 99 11.07 13.61 -26.89
N ASN A 100 11.15 12.48 -27.60
CA ASN A 100 11.76 12.39 -28.92
C ASN A 100 10.68 12.22 -29.99
N SER A 101 10.96 12.68 -31.21
CA SER A 101 10.11 12.28 -32.34
C SER A 101 10.31 10.79 -32.61
N ASP A 102 9.30 10.08 -33.07
CA ASP A 102 9.53 8.79 -33.73
C ASP A 102 10.01 9.00 -35.17
N ARG A 103 9.53 10.07 -35.81
CA ARG A 103 9.85 10.41 -37.20
C ARG A 103 9.58 11.89 -37.48
N LEU A 104 10.41 12.50 -38.32
CA LEU A 104 10.10 13.76 -39.00
C LEU A 104 9.19 13.46 -40.21
N VAL A 105 7.97 14.00 -40.21
CA VAL A 105 6.95 13.78 -41.26
C VAL A 105 7.13 14.77 -42.39
N GLU A 106 7.30 16.04 -42.05
CA GLU A 106 7.46 17.13 -43.02
C GLU A 106 8.39 18.18 -42.41
N ASP A 107 9.38 18.65 -43.19
CA ASP A 107 10.36 19.65 -42.72
C ASP A 107 9.75 21.06 -42.71
N LYS A 108 8.92 21.37 -43.71
CA LYS A 108 8.29 22.69 -43.87
C LYS A 108 6.84 22.55 -44.31
N ALA A 109 5.97 22.28 -43.34
CA ALA A 109 4.55 22.12 -43.57
C ALA A 109 3.92 23.39 -44.14
N ALA A 110 3.25 23.24 -45.30
CA ALA A 110 2.47 24.32 -45.91
C ALA A 110 1.13 24.55 -45.19
N SER A 111 0.58 23.52 -44.54
CA SER A 111 -0.60 23.59 -43.67
C SER A 111 -0.49 22.57 -42.53
N PHE A 112 -1.04 22.93 -41.37
CA PHE A 112 -1.15 22.08 -40.19
C PHE A 112 -2.51 21.36 -40.09
N ASP A 113 -3.46 21.66 -40.97
CA ASP A 113 -4.83 21.14 -40.91
C ASP A 113 -4.88 19.62 -41.10
N GLN A 114 -4.10 19.10 -42.06
CA GLN A 114 -4.06 17.66 -42.38
C GLN A 114 -3.48 16.78 -41.26
N TYR A 115 -2.89 17.41 -40.24
CA TYR A 115 -2.31 16.74 -39.07
C TYR A 115 -3.12 16.98 -37.80
N GLY A 116 -4.23 17.72 -37.89
CA GLY A 116 -4.99 18.18 -36.73
C GLY A 116 -4.23 19.17 -35.85
N LEU A 117 -3.14 19.78 -36.34
CA LEU A 117 -2.27 20.67 -35.56
C LEU A 117 -2.70 22.14 -35.59
N ALA A 118 -3.56 22.54 -36.54
CA ALA A 118 -4.21 23.84 -36.53
C ALA A 118 -5.23 23.99 -35.39
N GLN A 119 -5.86 22.87 -34.99
CA GLN A 119 -6.72 22.76 -33.82
C GLN A 119 -6.31 21.52 -33.01
N PRO A 120 -5.20 21.60 -32.26
CA PRO A 120 -4.59 20.44 -31.63
C PRO A 120 -5.54 19.79 -30.63
N SER A 121 -5.51 18.46 -30.56
CA SER A 121 -6.23 17.68 -29.56
C SER A 121 -5.73 17.98 -28.14
N ILE A 122 -4.42 18.26 -28.00
CA ILE A 122 -3.78 18.67 -26.75
C ILE A 122 -2.76 19.80 -27.03
N GLU A 123 -2.82 20.87 -26.25
CA GLU A 123 -1.77 21.89 -26.17
C GLU A 123 -1.11 21.83 -24.79
N VAL A 124 0.23 21.70 -24.76
CA VAL A 124 1.03 21.74 -23.54
C VAL A 124 1.93 22.97 -23.57
N ALA A 125 1.66 23.95 -22.70
CA ALA A 125 2.48 25.15 -22.56
C ALA A 125 3.40 25.04 -21.34
N ILE A 126 4.70 25.27 -21.56
CA ILE A 126 5.77 25.02 -20.59
C ILE A 126 6.53 26.33 -20.41
N THR A 127 6.43 26.92 -19.23
CA THR A 127 7.11 28.17 -18.90
C THR A 127 8.35 27.87 -18.07
N LYS A 128 9.49 28.42 -18.50
CA LYS A 128 10.79 28.25 -17.83
C LYS A 128 11.09 29.43 -16.90
N LYS A 129 12.12 29.28 -16.07
CA LYS A 129 12.63 30.35 -15.17
C LYS A 129 13.02 31.64 -15.89
N ASP A 130 13.43 31.56 -17.16
CA ASP A 130 13.77 32.73 -17.99
C ASP A 130 12.53 33.47 -18.53
N GLY A 131 11.32 33.03 -18.16
CA GLY A 131 10.05 33.59 -18.60
C GLY A 131 9.61 33.15 -19.99
N LYS A 132 10.41 32.35 -20.71
CA LYS A 132 10.03 31.86 -22.03
C LYS A 132 9.03 30.71 -21.90
N THR A 133 8.00 30.76 -22.75
CA THR A 133 7.00 29.71 -22.88
C THR A 133 7.18 28.97 -24.20
N GLN A 134 7.32 27.65 -24.14
CA GLN A 134 7.27 26.78 -25.31
C GLN A 134 5.92 26.05 -25.32
N LYS A 135 5.30 25.93 -26.49
CA LYS A 135 4.03 25.22 -26.65
C LYS A 135 4.23 24.01 -27.53
N LEU A 136 3.96 22.83 -26.99
CA LEU A 136 3.86 21.58 -27.73
C LEU A 136 2.40 21.41 -28.17
N LEU A 137 2.18 21.34 -29.48
CA LEU A 137 0.88 21.08 -30.09
C LEU A 137 0.84 19.61 -30.49
N ILE A 138 -0.21 18.89 -30.07
CA ILE A 138 -0.43 17.48 -30.37
C ILE A 138 -1.74 17.35 -31.13
N GLY A 139 -1.67 16.85 -32.35
CA GLY A 139 -2.79 16.77 -33.28
C GLY A 139 -3.45 15.39 -33.30
N ASP A 140 -3.80 14.97 -34.50
CA ASP A 140 -4.49 13.72 -34.78
C ASP A 140 -3.56 12.51 -34.59
N ASP A 141 -4.16 11.35 -34.36
CA ASP A 141 -3.43 10.09 -34.35
C ASP A 141 -2.94 9.74 -35.77
N THR A 142 -1.79 9.06 -35.85
CA THR A 142 -1.31 8.56 -37.14
C THR A 142 -2.29 7.51 -37.71
N PRO A 143 -2.32 7.27 -39.03
CA PRO A 143 -3.22 6.28 -39.62
C PRO A 143 -3.07 4.85 -39.06
N THR A 144 -1.91 4.54 -38.49
CA THR A 144 -1.60 3.27 -37.82
C THR A 144 -2.01 3.23 -36.34
N SER A 145 -2.49 4.34 -35.79
CA SER A 145 -2.77 4.57 -34.36
C SER A 145 -1.58 4.32 -33.41
N SER A 146 -0.37 4.19 -33.95
CA SER A 146 0.86 3.94 -33.17
C SER A 146 1.45 5.21 -32.55
N GLY A 147 1.02 6.39 -33.02
CA GLY A 147 1.49 7.67 -32.54
C GLY A 147 0.52 8.81 -32.86
N ALA A 148 0.95 10.03 -32.64
CA ALA A 148 0.22 11.25 -32.99
C ALA A 148 1.14 12.27 -33.63
N TYR A 149 0.58 13.14 -34.46
CA TYR A 149 1.32 14.27 -35.01
C TYR A 149 1.59 15.32 -33.94
N ALA A 150 2.76 15.95 -33.99
CA ALA A 150 3.14 16.98 -33.05
C ALA A 150 4.05 18.03 -33.68
N THR A 151 3.99 19.25 -33.14
CA THR A 151 4.93 20.33 -33.47
C THR A 151 5.11 21.27 -32.27
N LEU A 152 6.19 22.06 -32.28
CA LEU A 152 6.30 23.21 -31.40
C LEU A 152 5.67 24.43 -32.07
N ALA A 153 4.92 25.23 -31.32
CA ALA A 153 4.37 26.47 -31.87
C ALA A 153 5.50 27.37 -32.40
N GLY A 154 5.43 27.73 -33.68
CA GLY A 154 6.45 28.50 -34.39
C GLY A 154 7.50 27.66 -35.14
N ASP A 155 7.50 26.33 -34.99
CA ASP A 155 8.28 25.41 -35.82
C ASP A 155 7.46 25.00 -37.05
N THR A 156 8.10 24.95 -38.22
CA THR A 156 7.44 24.51 -39.48
C THR A 156 7.48 23.00 -39.65
N ARG A 157 8.25 22.30 -38.83
CA ARG A 157 8.41 20.85 -38.89
C ARG A 157 7.23 20.15 -38.23
N VAL A 158 6.81 19.04 -38.81
CA VAL A 158 5.80 18.14 -38.25
C VAL A 158 6.46 16.81 -37.93
N PHE A 159 6.26 16.34 -36.70
CA PHE A 159 6.81 15.09 -36.20
C PHE A 159 5.69 14.10 -35.89
N THR A 160 6.02 12.82 -35.77
CA THR A 160 5.21 11.87 -35.00
C THR A 160 5.82 11.66 -33.62
N MET A 161 4.98 11.44 -32.61
CA MET A 161 5.38 10.96 -31.28
C MET A 161 4.61 9.68 -30.94
N ALA A 162 5.21 8.82 -30.12
CA ALA A 162 4.57 7.59 -29.69
C ALA A 162 3.28 7.84 -28.90
N SER A 163 2.28 6.98 -29.07
CA SER A 163 0.95 7.14 -28.48
C SER A 163 0.97 7.20 -26.94
N TYR A 164 1.88 6.47 -26.29
CA TYR A 164 2.04 6.51 -24.83
C TYR A 164 2.45 7.91 -24.32
N ASN A 165 3.21 8.69 -25.11
CA ASN A 165 3.56 10.07 -24.75
C ASN A 165 2.31 10.96 -24.81
N LYS A 166 1.49 10.84 -25.85
CA LYS A 166 0.19 11.54 -25.95
C LYS A 166 -0.70 11.19 -24.75
N SER A 167 -0.84 9.92 -24.41
CA SER A 167 -1.63 9.48 -23.24
C SER A 167 -1.08 10.00 -21.91
N ALA A 168 0.24 10.05 -21.75
CA ALA A 168 0.89 10.59 -20.55
C ALA A 168 0.69 12.11 -20.40
N LEU A 169 0.52 12.83 -21.51
CA LEU A 169 0.27 14.28 -21.52
C LEU A 169 -1.22 14.64 -21.51
N LEU A 170 -2.13 13.68 -21.73
CA LEU A 170 -3.58 13.88 -21.68
C LEU A 170 -4.10 13.93 -20.24
N LYS A 171 -3.67 14.93 -19.47
CA LYS A 171 -4.01 15.09 -18.05
C LYS A 171 -5.07 16.18 -17.83
N ASN A 172 -5.87 16.03 -16.78
CA ASN A 172 -6.78 17.05 -16.26
C ASN A 172 -6.45 17.40 -14.79
N ALA A 173 -7.25 18.27 -14.17
CA ALA A 173 -7.04 18.67 -12.78
C ALA A 173 -7.15 17.50 -11.78
N ASN A 174 -8.02 16.52 -12.03
CA ASN A 174 -8.16 15.32 -11.20
C ASN A 174 -7.00 14.35 -11.33
N ASP A 175 -6.35 14.30 -12.49
CA ASP A 175 -5.16 13.48 -12.70
C ASP A 175 -3.94 14.03 -11.94
N LEU A 176 -3.89 15.35 -11.74
CA LEU A 176 -2.72 16.07 -11.22
C LEU A 176 -2.90 16.62 -9.79
N ARG A 177 -4.11 16.59 -9.22
CA ARG A 177 -4.34 17.04 -7.84
C ARG A 177 -3.85 16.01 -6.83
N ASP A 178 -3.40 16.49 -5.67
CA ASP A 178 -3.21 15.63 -4.51
C ASP A 178 -4.57 15.09 -4.05
N LYS A 179 -4.67 13.76 -3.97
CA LYS A 179 -5.90 13.03 -3.66
C LYS A 179 -5.97 12.61 -2.20
N ARG A 180 -4.89 12.79 -1.44
CA ARG A 180 -4.82 12.38 -0.04
C ARG A 180 -5.77 13.20 0.80
N LEU A 181 -6.45 12.54 1.73
CA LEU A 181 -7.31 13.22 2.70
C LEU A 181 -6.57 13.52 4.00
N LEU A 182 -5.46 12.84 4.28
CA LEU A 182 -4.58 13.12 5.41
C LEU A 182 -3.14 13.20 4.91
N ILE A 183 -2.34 14.11 5.48
CA ILE A 183 -0.96 14.38 5.08
C ILE A 183 -0.10 14.36 6.33
N PHE A 184 0.38 13.19 6.71
CA PHE A 184 1.25 13.00 7.89
C PHE A 184 2.41 12.07 7.54
N ASP A 185 3.48 12.15 8.33
CA ASP A 185 4.62 11.25 8.27
C ASP A 185 4.34 10.00 9.12
N SER A 186 4.11 8.85 8.47
CA SER A 186 3.77 7.59 9.13
C SER A 186 4.83 7.11 10.11
N ASP A 187 6.10 7.42 9.84
CA ASP A 187 7.23 6.97 10.66
C ASP A 187 7.39 7.85 11.91
N LYS A 188 6.72 9.01 11.92
CA LYS A 188 6.74 9.99 13.01
C LYS A 188 5.40 10.11 13.74
N VAL A 189 4.47 9.19 13.51
CA VAL A 189 3.19 9.16 14.24
C VAL A 189 3.42 8.75 15.70
N SER A 190 2.93 9.59 16.61
CA SER A 190 3.01 9.38 18.05
C SER A 190 1.68 8.88 18.65
N SER A 191 0.55 9.22 18.04
CA SER A 191 -0.78 8.80 18.51
C SER A 191 -1.81 8.71 17.40
N ILE A 192 -2.75 7.77 17.58
CA ILE A 192 -3.96 7.61 16.78
C ILE A 192 -5.15 7.56 17.74
N GLU A 193 -6.20 8.34 17.50
CA GLU A 193 -7.49 8.22 18.20
C GLU A 193 -8.56 7.81 17.20
N LEU A 194 -9.25 6.70 17.46
CA LEU A 194 -10.36 6.20 16.64
C LEU A 194 -11.63 6.20 17.48
N THR A 195 -12.62 6.97 17.06
CA THR A 195 -13.98 6.90 17.59
C THR A 195 -14.86 6.18 16.59
N ALA A 196 -15.26 4.94 16.88
CA ALA A 196 -16.13 4.11 16.05
C ALA A 196 -16.97 3.20 16.96
N LYS A 197 -18.10 2.68 16.47
CA LYS A 197 -19.01 1.81 17.26
C LYS A 197 -19.37 2.38 18.65
N LYS A 198 -19.52 3.71 18.74
CA LYS A 198 -19.82 4.47 19.97
C LYS A 198 -18.73 4.40 21.05
N GLN A 199 -17.51 4.01 20.70
CA GLN A 199 -16.37 3.94 21.61
C GLN A 199 -15.18 4.71 21.05
N THR A 200 -14.44 5.38 21.92
CA THR A 200 -13.15 6.01 21.58
C THR A 200 -12.01 5.12 22.05
N ILE A 201 -11.11 4.81 21.13
CA ILE A 201 -9.89 4.04 21.34
C ILE A 201 -8.73 4.99 21.03
N ALA A 202 -7.79 5.13 21.97
CA ALA A 202 -6.59 5.94 21.74
C ALA A 202 -5.37 5.05 21.83
N PHE A 203 -4.51 5.15 20.82
CA PHE A 203 -3.23 4.48 20.73
C PHE A 203 -2.12 5.48 20.99
N GLY A 204 -1.14 5.07 21.79
CA GLY A 204 0.12 5.79 21.97
C GLY A 204 1.27 4.92 21.51
N ARG A 205 2.27 5.53 20.85
CA ARG A 205 3.50 4.87 20.42
C ARG A 205 4.64 5.24 21.35
N SER A 206 5.31 4.25 21.93
CA SER A 206 6.48 4.43 22.80
C SER A 206 7.53 3.38 22.46
N LYS A 207 8.79 3.79 22.23
CA LYS A 207 9.91 2.90 21.85
C LYS A 207 9.53 1.90 20.73
N ASP A 208 8.83 2.38 19.70
CA ASP A 208 8.32 1.57 18.57
C ASP A 208 7.26 0.52 18.90
N GLU A 209 6.66 0.57 20.08
CA GLU A 209 5.53 -0.27 20.47
C GLU A 209 4.25 0.54 20.59
N TRP A 210 3.17 -0.02 20.05
CA TRP A 210 1.82 0.52 20.19
C TRP A 210 1.17 0.00 21.47
N GLN A 211 0.52 0.90 22.21
CA GLN A 211 -0.28 0.57 23.38
C GLN A 211 -1.65 1.24 23.25
N ILE A 212 -2.69 0.57 23.71
CA ILE A 212 -4.01 1.20 23.87
C ILE A 212 -3.98 1.96 25.20
N VAL A 213 -4.23 3.26 25.14
CA VAL A 213 -4.23 4.19 26.28
C VAL A 213 -5.67 4.46 26.76
N LYS A 214 -6.63 4.53 25.83
CA LYS A 214 -8.07 4.67 26.13
C LYS A 214 -8.87 3.50 25.56
N PRO A 215 -9.93 3.02 26.25
CA PRO A 215 -10.53 3.61 27.46
C PRO A 215 -9.72 3.38 28.75
N LYS A 216 -8.81 2.40 28.75
CA LYS A 216 -7.83 2.16 29.80
C LYS A 216 -6.61 1.45 29.18
N PRO A 217 -5.48 1.34 29.91
CA PRO A 217 -4.30 0.66 29.40
C PRO A 217 -4.58 -0.80 29.00
N PHE A 218 -4.32 -1.12 27.74
CA PHE A 218 -4.33 -2.48 27.21
C PHE A 218 -3.19 -2.69 26.21
N ARG A 219 -2.73 -3.94 26.10
CA ARG A 219 -1.81 -4.35 25.04
C ARG A 219 -2.49 -4.23 23.69
N ALA A 220 -1.87 -3.50 22.77
CA ALA A 220 -2.33 -3.38 21.40
C ALA A 220 -1.78 -4.53 20.55
N ASP A 221 -2.59 -5.03 19.62
CA ASP A 221 -2.12 -5.83 18.51
C ASP A 221 -1.44 -4.90 17.50
N ARG A 222 -0.11 -5.00 17.41
CA ARG A 222 0.70 -4.15 16.54
C ARG A 222 0.23 -4.21 15.08
N SER A 223 -0.09 -5.40 14.57
CA SER A 223 -0.49 -5.56 13.17
C SER A 223 -1.78 -4.80 12.86
N GLN A 224 -2.74 -4.85 13.78
CA GLN A 224 -4.04 -4.20 13.61
C GLN A 224 -3.92 -2.67 13.70
N VAL A 225 -3.04 -2.14 14.56
CA VAL A 225 -2.79 -0.70 14.64
C VAL A 225 -2.04 -0.18 13.41
N GLU A 226 -1.06 -0.93 12.90
CA GLU A 226 -0.35 -0.58 11.67
C GLU A 226 -1.28 -0.63 10.44
N ASP A 227 -2.21 -1.59 10.38
CA ASP A 227 -3.24 -1.64 9.34
C ASP A 227 -4.21 -0.45 9.41
N LEU A 228 -4.55 0.02 10.61
CA LEU A 228 -5.32 1.26 10.78
C LEU A 228 -4.52 2.48 10.29
N LEU A 229 -3.25 2.58 10.67
CA LEU A 229 -2.37 3.67 10.24
C LEU A 229 -2.23 3.70 8.70
N ARG A 230 -2.01 2.53 8.10
CA ARG A 230 -1.98 2.35 6.64
C ARG A 230 -3.30 2.78 6.00
N THR A 231 -4.44 2.36 6.57
CA THR A 231 -5.77 2.74 6.10
C THR A 231 -5.96 4.27 6.09
N LEU A 232 -5.48 4.96 7.13
CA LEU A 232 -5.54 6.42 7.23
C LEU A 232 -4.63 7.12 6.21
N ARG A 233 -3.41 6.60 6.02
CA ARG A 233 -2.45 7.13 5.04
C ARG A 233 -2.97 6.98 3.61
N ASP A 234 -3.60 5.84 3.32
CA ASP A 234 -4.11 5.51 2.00
C ASP A 234 -5.52 6.10 1.75
N ALA A 235 -6.07 6.85 2.71
CA ALA A 235 -7.36 7.53 2.57
C ALA A 235 -7.28 8.61 1.47
N LYS A 236 -7.96 8.33 0.36
CA LYS A 236 -7.98 9.20 -0.82
C LYS A 236 -9.42 9.46 -1.27
N MET A 237 -9.62 10.64 -1.84
CA MET A 237 -10.88 10.97 -2.53
C MET A 237 -11.09 10.07 -3.76
N ASP A 238 -12.31 9.58 -3.93
CA ASP A 238 -12.75 8.86 -5.12
C ASP A 238 -13.19 9.87 -6.19
N LEU A 239 -12.32 10.10 -7.16
CA LEU A 239 -12.55 11.05 -8.25
C LEU A 239 -13.34 10.46 -9.42
N ASN A 240 -13.78 9.20 -9.33
CA ASN A 240 -14.74 8.63 -10.29
C ASN A 240 -16.19 9.01 -9.94
N ALA A 241 -16.41 9.59 -8.76
CA ALA A 241 -17.71 10.09 -8.32
C ALA A 241 -18.07 11.42 -9.04
N SER A 242 -19.36 11.68 -9.21
CA SER A 242 -19.87 12.96 -9.73
C SER A 242 -19.27 14.14 -8.94
N GLU A 243 -18.72 15.13 -9.64
CA GLU A 243 -18.05 16.30 -9.05
C GLU A 243 -18.99 17.34 -8.42
N ASP A 244 -20.26 17.00 -8.25
CA ASP A 244 -21.22 17.89 -7.59
C ASP A 244 -20.92 17.93 -6.09
N GLU A 245 -20.19 18.97 -5.68
CA GLU A 245 -19.81 19.21 -4.29
C GLU A 245 -21.01 19.39 -3.38
N GLN A 246 -22.09 20.02 -3.88
CA GLN A 246 -23.30 20.26 -3.09
C GLN A 246 -24.04 18.95 -2.83
N LYS A 247 -24.17 18.10 -3.86
CA LYS A 247 -24.72 16.75 -3.73
C LYS A 247 -23.86 15.87 -2.81
N THR A 248 -22.53 15.97 -2.91
CA THR A 248 -21.61 15.21 -2.06
C THR A 248 -21.70 15.66 -0.59
N ALA A 249 -21.78 16.96 -0.33
CA ALA A 249 -21.98 17.51 1.01
C ALA A 249 -23.35 17.12 1.60
N ALA A 250 -24.41 17.13 0.79
CA ALA A 250 -25.73 16.67 1.19
C ALA A 250 -25.72 15.16 1.53
N ALA A 251 -25.06 14.34 0.70
CA ALA A 251 -24.94 12.90 0.93
C ALA A 251 -24.18 12.57 2.22
N PHE A 252 -23.09 13.29 2.53
CA PHE A 252 -22.40 13.16 3.80
C PHE A 252 -23.28 13.58 4.97
N SER A 253 -23.95 14.73 4.88
CA SER A 253 -24.79 15.25 5.97
C SER A 253 -25.95 14.33 6.31
N ALA A 254 -26.56 13.70 5.29
CA ALA A 254 -27.61 12.69 5.45
C ALA A 254 -27.10 11.30 5.89
N GLY A 255 -25.80 11.05 5.78
CA GLY A 255 -25.18 9.77 6.14
C GLY A 255 -25.06 9.56 7.65
N THR A 256 -25.08 8.30 8.06
CA THR A 256 -24.87 7.87 9.45
C THR A 256 -23.39 8.05 9.82
N PRO A 257 -23.07 8.70 10.97
CA PRO A 257 -21.71 8.72 11.50
C PRO A 257 -21.17 7.32 11.70
N LEU A 258 -20.02 7.03 11.08
CA LEU A 258 -19.38 5.71 11.14
C LEU A 258 -18.15 5.75 12.04
N ALA A 259 -17.21 6.64 11.72
CA ALA A 259 -15.96 6.76 12.44
C ALA A 259 -15.44 8.20 12.42
N THR A 260 -14.67 8.58 13.43
CA THR A 260 -13.80 9.76 13.42
C THR A 260 -12.42 9.32 13.85
N ALA A 261 -11.42 9.54 13.00
CA ALA A 261 -10.04 9.21 13.29
C ALA A 261 -9.21 10.48 13.41
N ARG A 262 -8.28 10.50 14.37
CA ARG A 262 -7.28 11.55 14.53
C ARG A 262 -5.91 10.92 14.53
N VAL A 263 -4.98 11.47 13.76
CA VAL A 263 -3.59 11.04 13.69
C VAL A 263 -2.69 12.21 14.07
N THR A 264 -1.73 11.96 14.95
CA THR A 264 -0.79 12.99 15.43
C THR A 264 0.64 12.59 15.10
N ASP A 265 1.29 13.39 14.27
CA ASP A 265 2.72 13.29 13.98
C ASP A 265 3.46 14.55 14.49
N VAL A 266 4.69 14.76 14.03
CA VAL A 266 5.51 15.93 14.37
C VAL A 266 4.96 17.26 13.84
N SER A 267 4.08 17.23 12.84
CA SER A 267 3.44 18.43 12.27
C SER A 267 2.16 18.84 13.00
N GLY A 268 1.60 17.94 13.81
CA GLY A 268 0.39 18.16 14.59
C GLY A 268 -0.66 17.08 14.37
N THR A 269 -1.90 17.38 14.78
CA THR A 269 -3.03 16.45 14.67
C THR A 269 -3.88 16.77 13.45
N GLN A 270 -4.21 15.73 12.67
CA GLN A 270 -5.20 15.81 11.59
C GLN A 270 -6.38 14.88 11.88
N GLU A 271 -7.57 15.27 11.44
CA GLU A 271 -8.83 14.56 11.68
C GLU A 271 -9.48 14.15 10.36
N LEU A 272 -10.04 12.94 10.34
CA LEU A 272 -10.85 12.38 9.27
C LEU A 272 -12.18 11.88 9.83
N GLN A 273 -13.27 12.53 9.44
CA GLN A 273 -14.64 12.15 9.79
C GLN A 273 -15.26 11.33 8.66
N ILE A 274 -15.78 10.15 8.95
CA ILE A 274 -16.39 9.24 7.99
C ILE A 274 -17.88 9.06 8.29
N ARG A 275 -18.69 9.20 7.24
CA ARG A 275 -20.11 8.88 7.26
C ARG A 275 -20.46 7.89 6.16
N LYS A 276 -21.38 6.98 6.45
CA LYS A 276 -21.92 6.02 5.48
C LYS A 276 -23.31 6.46 5.05
N ASN A 277 -23.54 6.53 3.74
CA ASN A 277 -24.86 6.80 3.17
C ASN A 277 -25.17 5.73 2.12
N LYS A 278 -26.14 4.86 2.43
CA LYS A 278 -26.39 3.61 1.69
C LYS A 278 -25.11 2.78 1.60
N ASP A 279 -24.62 2.51 0.39
CA ASP A 279 -23.43 1.70 0.13
C ASP A 279 -22.14 2.52 0.01
N ASP A 280 -22.27 3.85 -0.01
CA ASP A 280 -21.16 4.78 -0.21
C ASP A 280 -20.63 5.35 1.11
N TYR A 281 -19.34 5.65 1.11
CA TYR A 281 -18.65 6.28 2.21
C TYR A 281 -18.19 7.68 1.81
N TYR A 282 -18.36 8.62 2.71
CA TYR A 282 -18.01 10.01 2.53
C TYR A 282 -17.12 10.47 3.67
N ALA A 283 -16.11 11.26 3.35
CA ALA A 283 -15.13 11.76 4.29
C ALA A 283 -15.05 13.28 4.30
N LYS A 284 -14.89 13.84 5.49
CA LYS A 284 -14.50 15.23 5.72
C LYS A 284 -13.16 15.24 6.45
N SER A 285 -12.19 15.95 5.91
CA SER A 285 -10.85 16.05 6.48
C SER A 285 -10.58 17.45 7.06
N SER A 286 -9.74 17.54 8.09
CA SER A 286 -9.16 18.80 8.54
C SER A 286 -8.02 19.31 7.65
N ALA A 287 -7.40 18.43 6.84
CA ALA A 287 -6.24 18.75 6.01
C ALA A 287 -6.62 19.25 4.60
N VAL A 288 -7.83 18.91 4.13
CA VAL A 288 -8.32 19.29 2.80
C VAL A 288 -9.76 19.76 2.90
N ALA A 289 -10.05 20.94 2.33
CA ALA A 289 -11.37 21.51 2.32
C ALA A 289 -12.35 20.68 1.46
N GLY A 290 -13.61 20.63 1.90
CA GLY A 290 -14.69 19.93 1.22
C GLY A 290 -15.03 18.57 1.83
N VAL A 291 -15.90 17.86 1.14
CA VAL A 291 -16.35 16.50 1.47
C VAL A 291 -16.16 15.66 0.22
N TYR A 292 -15.66 14.45 0.40
CA TYR A 292 -15.33 13.58 -0.72
C TYR A 292 -15.93 12.20 -0.52
N LYS A 293 -16.46 11.61 -1.59
CA LYS A 293 -16.64 10.15 -1.62
C LYS A 293 -15.26 9.49 -1.48
N ILE A 294 -15.21 8.37 -0.79
CA ILE A 294 -13.99 7.58 -0.58
C ILE A 294 -14.23 6.13 -0.94
N LEU A 295 -13.15 5.39 -1.14
CA LEU A 295 -13.21 3.95 -1.38
C LEU A 295 -13.84 3.21 -0.19
N SER A 296 -14.65 2.19 -0.50
CA SER A 296 -15.33 1.38 0.51
C SER A 296 -14.37 0.70 1.48
N GLY A 297 -13.18 0.31 1.01
CA GLY A 297 -12.11 -0.26 1.83
C GLY A 297 -11.64 0.68 2.94
N THR A 298 -11.55 1.99 2.67
CA THR A 298 -11.20 2.98 3.70
C THR A 298 -12.30 3.08 4.75
N GLY A 299 -13.56 3.22 4.33
CA GLY A 299 -14.70 3.29 5.24
C GLY A 299 -14.86 2.05 6.13
N ALA A 300 -14.81 0.86 5.53
CA ALA A 300 -14.90 -0.41 6.25
C ALA A 300 -13.69 -0.65 7.18
N GLY A 301 -12.49 -0.22 6.78
CA GLY A 301 -11.27 -0.33 7.59
C GLY A 301 -11.32 0.49 8.88
N LEU A 302 -12.15 1.52 8.94
CA LEU A 302 -12.35 2.39 10.12
C LEU A 302 -13.50 1.94 11.03
N ASP A 303 -14.37 1.01 10.58
CA ASP A 303 -15.48 0.47 11.38
C ASP A 303 -15.01 -0.67 12.31
N LYS A 304 -14.08 -0.34 13.19
CA LYS A 304 -13.41 -1.26 14.11
C LYS A 304 -13.76 -0.94 15.56
N GLY A 305 -13.88 -1.97 16.39
CA GLY A 305 -14.11 -1.86 17.84
C GLY A 305 -12.82 -2.11 18.62
N LEU A 306 -12.87 -1.88 19.94
CA LEU A 306 -11.70 -2.04 20.82
C LEU A 306 -11.04 -3.42 20.69
N ASP A 307 -11.84 -4.48 20.68
CA ASP A 307 -11.34 -5.86 20.67
C ASP A 307 -10.69 -6.26 19.34
N ASP A 308 -10.94 -5.53 18.25
CA ASP A 308 -10.23 -5.72 16.99
C ASP A 308 -8.75 -5.34 17.12
N PHE A 309 -8.39 -4.50 18.09
CA PHE A 309 -7.03 -3.98 18.28
C PHE A 309 -6.31 -4.53 19.51
N ARG A 310 -6.93 -5.39 20.30
CA ARG A 310 -6.31 -5.92 21.53
C ARG A 310 -5.44 -7.11 21.21
N ASN A 311 -4.25 -7.14 21.78
CA ASN A 311 -3.35 -8.28 21.64
C ASN A 311 -3.98 -9.52 22.30
N LYS A 312 -4.22 -10.56 21.49
CA LYS A 312 -4.84 -11.80 21.94
C LYS A 312 -3.83 -12.77 22.57
N LYS A 313 -2.54 -12.58 22.34
CA LYS A 313 -1.49 -13.46 22.86
C LYS A 313 -1.30 -13.28 24.35
N LEU A 314 -1.20 -14.42 25.01
CA LEU A 314 -1.07 -14.48 26.45
C LEU A 314 0.37 -14.37 26.92
N PHE A 315 1.35 -14.64 26.07
CA PHE A 315 2.79 -14.53 26.34
C PHE A 315 3.51 -13.76 25.22
N ASP A 316 4.60 -13.07 25.57
CA ASP A 316 5.37 -12.19 24.70
C ASP A 316 6.79 -12.70 24.41
N PHE A 317 7.26 -13.80 25.03
CA PHE A 317 8.61 -14.36 24.82
C PHE A 317 8.92 -14.79 23.37
N GLY A 318 7.92 -14.80 22.48
CA GLY A 318 8.12 -14.94 21.03
C GLY A 318 8.70 -16.31 20.65
N PHE A 319 9.61 -16.32 19.67
CA PHE A 319 10.28 -17.53 19.17
C PHE A 319 11.56 -17.90 19.92
N VAL A 320 12.00 -17.06 20.86
CA VAL A 320 13.13 -17.38 21.72
C VAL A 320 12.65 -18.42 22.73
N ASP A 321 13.39 -19.51 22.87
CA ASP A 321 13.04 -20.51 23.87
C ASP A 321 13.14 -19.92 25.29
N PRO A 322 12.16 -20.21 26.17
CA PRO A 322 12.22 -19.73 27.53
C PRO A 322 13.39 -20.34 28.31
N ASP A 323 13.84 -19.64 29.35
CA ASP A 323 14.85 -20.12 30.28
C ASP A 323 14.24 -21.05 31.34
N LYS A 324 13.01 -20.75 31.76
CA LYS A 324 12.29 -21.48 32.81
C LYS A 324 10.79 -21.51 32.55
N ILE A 325 10.15 -22.64 32.84
CA ILE A 325 8.70 -22.78 32.87
C ILE A 325 8.29 -23.38 34.21
N GLU A 326 7.33 -22.75 34.88
CA GLU A 326 6.65 -23.27 36.06
C GLU A 326 5.17 -23.39 35.75
N PHE A 327 4.66 -24.61 35.72
CA PHE A 327 3.26 -24.90 35.43
C PHE A 327 2.64 -25.61 36.63
N HIS A 328 1.65 -24.97 37.25
CA HIS A 328 0.86 -25.56 38.33
C HIS A 328 -0.58 -25.75 37.86
N ASP A 329 -1.14 -26.94 38.05
CA ASP A 329 -2.52 -27.27 37.73
C ASP A 329 -3.11 -28.12 38.85
N GLY A 330 -3.86 -27.46 39.75
CA GLY A 330 -4.31 -28.05 41.00
C GLY A 330 -3.14 -28.62 41.82
N SER A 331 -3.11 -29.94 42.02
CA SER A 331 -2.05 -30.63 42.75
C SER A 331 -0.83 -31.02 41.90
N LYS A 332 -0.89 -30.83 40.58
CA LYS A 332 0.21 -31.15 39.66
C LYS A 332 1.12 -29.95 39.49
N SER A 333 2.42 -30.17 39.43
CA SER A 333 3.40 -29.10 39.21
C SER A 333 4.55 -29.60 38.36
N TYR A 334 4.92 -28.81 37.35
CA TYR A 334 6.02 -29.08 36.44
C TYR A 334 6.98 -27.90 36.46
N PHE A 335 8.26 -28.19 36.67
CA PHE A 335 9.33 -27.21 36.70
C PHE A 335 10.36 -27.58 35.63
N LEU A 336 10.52 -26.73 34.64
CA LEU A 336 11.46 -26.91 33.55
C LEU A 336 12.49 -25.79 33.59
N THR A 337 13.76 -26.14 33.49
CA THR A 337 14.88 -25.20 33.36
C THR A 337 15.70 -25.55 32.13
N HIS A 338 15.94 -24.56 31.27
CA HIS A 338 16.81 -24.68 30.12
C HIS A 338 18.26 -24.38 30.52
N SER A 339 19.19 -25.28 30.20
CA SER A 339 20.61 -25.10 30.48
C SER A 339 21.44 -25.74 29.37
N GLY A 340 22.28 -24.93 28.71
CA GLY A 340 22.97 -25.34 27.50
C GLY A 340 21.98 -25.53 26.35
N SER A 341 21.95 -26.74 25.78
CA SER A 341 20.96 -27.14 24.76
C SER A 341 19.85 -28.03 25.31
N ASP A 342 19.83 -28.25 26.62
CA ASP A 342 19.03 -29.30 27.25
C ASP A 342 18.04 -28.72 28.25
N TRP A 343 16.90 -29.40 28.36
CA TRP A 343 15.86 -29.11 29.33
C TRP A 343 15.94 -30.07 30.51
N TRP A 344 15.71 -29.55 31.71
CA TRP A 344 15.85 -30.29 32.96
C TRP A 344 14.62 -30.11 33.84
N SER A 345 14.23 -31.18 34.54
CA SER A 345 13.22 -31.16 35.60
C SER A 345 13.66 -32.03 36.76
N ASN A 346 13.68 -31.49 37.98
CA ASN A 346 14.09 -32.22 39.20
C ASN A 346 15.41 -33.01 39.05
N GLY A 347 16.39 -32.44 38.32
CA GLY A 347 17.70 -33.06 38.07
C GLY A 347 17.73 -34.09 36.93
N ALA A 348 16.59 -34.44 36.32
CA ALA A 348 16.52 -35.31 35.16
C ALA A 348 16.50 -34.51 33.86
N LYS A 349 17.26 -34.96 32.85
CA LYS A 349 17.18 -34.43 31.49
C LYS A 349 15.83 -34.82 30.86
N MET A 350 15.14 -33.86 30.26
CA MET A 350 13.81 -34.02 29.67
C MET A 350 13.87 -34.32 28.17
N ASP A 351 12.87 -35.03 27.67
CA ASP A 351 12.72 -35.32 26.25
C ASP A 351 12.42 -34.01 25.49
N PRO A 352 13.28 -33.62 24.52
CA PRO A 352 13.18 -32.33 23.86
C PRO A 352 11.89 -32.18 23.04
N GLY A 353 11.34 -33.28 22.51
CA GLY A 353 10.09 -33.26 21.75
C GLY A 353 8.89 -32.91 22.64
N THR A 354 8.81 -33.52 23.82
CA THR A 354 7.73 -33.22 24.77
C THR A 354 7.82 -31.81 25.35
N VAL A 355 9.04 -31.31 25.61
CA VAL A 355 9.24 -29.94 26.10
C VAL A 355 8.90 -28.92 25.01
N SER A 356 9.36 -29.13 23.78
CA SER A 356 8.99 -28.27 22.63
C SER A 356 7.48 -28.23 22.44
N ALA A 357 6.79 -29.36 22.53
CA ALA A 357 5.34 -29.42 22.40
C ALA A 357 4.62 -28.58 23.48
N LEU A 358 5.10 -28.62 24.73
CA LEU A 358 4.55 -27.76 25.79
C LEU A 358 4.84 -26.27 25.51
N ILE A 359 6.06 -25.91 25.13
CA ILE A 359 6.43 -24.52 24.78
C ILE A 359 5.53 -23.98 23.67
N ASP A 360 5.28 -24.79 22.64
CA ASP A 360 4.40 -24.42 21.53
C ASP A 360 2.97 -24.19 22.02
N LYS A 361 2.42 -25.06 22.87
CA LYS A 361 1.07 -24.85 23.44
C LYS A 361 0.99 -23.60 24.30
N ILE A 362 2.03 -23.28 25.07
CA ILE A 362 2.11 -22.05 25.85
C ILE A 362 2.12 -20.82 24.92
N ARG A 363 2.95 -20.84 23.86
CA ARG A 363 3.07 -19.78 22.85
C ARG A 363 1.78 -19.58 22.04
N ASP A 364 1.05 -20.67 21.81
CA ASP A 364 -0.19 -20.68 21.05
C ASP A 364 -1.40 -20.19 21.85
N LEU A 365 -1.31 -20.12 23.19
CA LEU A 365 -2.37 -19.57 24.02
C LEU A 365 -2.78 -18.18 23.54
N SER A 366 -4.04 -18.09 23.13
CA SER A 366 -4.63 -16.91 22.55
C SER A 366 -6.06 -16.77 23.02
N ALA A 367 -6.46 -15.53 23.27
CA ALA A 367 -7.83 -15.22 23.64
C ALA A 367 -8.79 -15.39 22.45
N SER A 368 -9.97 -15.98 22.72
CA SER A 368 -11.10 -15.97 21.79
C SER A 368 -11.85 -14.63 21.86
N LYS A 369 -11.98 -14.07 23.06
CA LYS A 369 -12.61 -12.77 23.36
C LYS A 369 -12.09 -12.20 24.67
N PHE A 370 -12.52 -10.99 25.02
CA PHE A 370 -12.08 -10.31 26.23
C PHE A 370 -13.26 -10.02 27.17
N PRO A 371 -13.55 -10.90 28.14
CA PRO A 371 -14.65 -10.70 29.07
C PRO A 371 -14.34 -9.59 30.09
N GLU A 372 -15.38 -9.01 30.69
CA GLU A 372 -15.22 -8.01 31.77
C GLU A 372 -15.16 -8.65 33.17
N SER A 373 -15.63 -9.89 33.32
CA SER A 373 -15.69 -10.65 34.56
C SER A 373 -15.55 -12.16 34.31
N GLY A 374 -15.59 -12.97 35.37
CA GLY A 374 -15.57 -14.44 35.26
C GLY A 374 -14.28 -15.13 35.71
N PHE A 375 -13.35 -14.37 36.30
CA PHE A 375 -12.19 -14.94 36.99
C PHE A 375 -12.55 -15.18 38.47
N ALA A 376 -12.81 -16.43 38.84
CA ALA A 376 -13.26 -16.81 40.19
C ALA A 376 -12.11 -17.25 41.11
N GLY A 377 -10.94 -17.56 40.56
CA GLY A 377 -9.74 -17.94 41.29
C GLY A 377 -8.80 -18.76 40.40
N PRO A 378 -7.48 -18.73 40.66
CA PRO A 378 -6.53 -19.51 39.86
C PRO A 378 -6.75 -21.01 40.06
N MET A 379 -6.88 -21.72 38.94
CA MET A 379 -6.82 -23.19 38.88
C MET A 379 -5.52 -23.66 38.25
N ILE A 380 -5.02 -22.89 37.27
CA ILE A 380 -3.73 -23.08 36.64
C ILE A 380 -2.92 -21.79 36.81
N ASP A 381 -1.69 -21.94 37.29
CA ASP A 381 -0.68 -20.88 37.33
C ASP A 381 0.45 -21.25 36.39
N LEU A 382 0.75 -20.38 35.43
CA LEU A 382 1.83 -20.56 34.49
C LEU A 382 2.78 -19.37 34.55
N THR A 383 4.03 -19.65 34.89
CA THR A 383 5.11 -18.66 34.90
C THR A 383 6.15 -19.05 33.87
N VAL A 384 6.46 -18.13 32.96
CA VAL A 384 7.51 -18.30 31.96
C VAL A 384 8.58 -17.24 32.21
N THR A 385 9.83 -17.67 32.31
CA THR A 385 10.99 -16.76 32.35
C THR A 385 11.78 -16.91 31.05
N SER A 386 12.17 -15.80 30.45
CA SER A 386 12.86 -15.73 29.16
C SER A 386 13.84 -14.55 29.11
N ASP A 387 14.54 -14.40 27.97
CA ASP A 387 15.51 -13.32 27.72
C ASP A 387 16.66 -13.30 28.74
N GLY A 388 17.21 -14.49 29.06
CA GLY A 388 18.28 -14.65 30.03
C GLY A 388 17.85 -14.23 31.44
N GLY A 389 16.60 -14.51 31.81
CA GLY A 389 16.03 -14.15 33.11
C GLY A 389 15.48 -12.73 33.24
N LYS A 390 15.53 -11.90 32.18
CA LYS A 390 15.09 -10.50 32.25
C LYS A 390 13.59 -10.31 32.11
N ARG A 391 12.89 -11.29 31.55
CA ARG A 391 11.45 -11.27 31.36
C ARG A 391 10.82 -12.42 32.13
N THR A 392 9.90 -12.10 33.03
CA THR A 392 9.07 -13.08 33.72
C THR A 392 7.61 -12.73 33.48
N GLU A 393 6.87 -13.66 32.88
CA GLU A 393 5.46 -13.50 32.55
C GLU A 393 4.66 -14.52 33.34
N LYS A 394 3.70 -14.06 34.16
CA LYS A 394 2.80 -14.92 34.92
C LYS A 394 1.36 -14.78 34.44
N ILE A 395 0.73 -15.93 34.20
CA ILE A 395 -0.68 -16.05 33.85
C ILE A 395 -1.38 -16.94 34.85
N LEU A 396 -2.57 -16.52 35.24
CA LEU A 396 -3.51 -17.28 36.05
C LEU A 396 -4.70 -17.65 35.19
N ILE A 397 -5.16 -18.89 35.23
CA ILE A 397 -6.33 -19.37 34.48
C ILE A 397 -7.37 -19.92 35.46
N SER A 398 -8.62 -19.45 35.32
CA SER A 398 -9.80 -19.88 36.06
C SER A 398 -10.77 -20.57 35.11
N LYS A 399 -11.49 -21.60 35.57
CA LYS A 399 -12.65 -22.11 34.85
C LYS A 399 -13.78 -21.08 34.89
N ASN A 400 -14.55 -20.97 33.81
CA ASN A 400 -15.71 -20.09 33.69
C ASN A 400 -16.76 -20.71 32.75
N GLY A 401 -17.74 -21.41 33.33
CA GLY A 401 -18.71 -22.20 32.56
C GLY A 401 -17.99 -23.30 31.76
N ASP A 402 -18.28 -23.36 30.46
CA ASP A 402 -17.66 -24.31 29.53
C ASP A 402 -16.29 -23.87 29.02
N ASN A 403 -15.89 -22.61 29.26
CA ASN A 403 -14.61 -22.05 28.84
C ASN A 403 -13.73 -21.72 30.04
N PHE A 404 -12.62 -21.04 29.78
CA PHE A 404 -11.69 -20.55 30.79
C PHE A 404 -11.51 -19.04 30.65
N VAL A 405 -11.13 -18.40 31.75
CA VAL A 405 -10.73 -16.99 31.77
C VAL A 405 -9.34 -16.91 32.35
N ALA A 406 -8.44 -16.28 31.60
CA ALA A 406 -7.08 -16.02 32.01
C ALA A 406 -6.88 -14.55 32.38
N LYS A 407 -5.92 -14.32 33.28
CA LYS A 407 -5.42 -13.00 33.68
C LYS A 407 -3.90 -13.04 33.66
N ARG A 408 -3.28 -12.03 33.04
CA ARG A 408 -1.85 -11.73 33.21
C ARG A 408 -1.69 -10.93 34.51
N GLN A 409 -0.69 -11.28 35.33
CA GLN A 409 -0.57 -10.76 36.71
C GLN A 409 -0.60 -9.21 36.79
N ASP A 410 0.06 -8.54 35.86
CA ASP A 410 0.26 -7.09 35.86
C ASP A 410 -0.71 -6.32 34.94
N GLU A 411 -1.80 -6.98 34.50
CA GLU A 411 -2.72 -6.41 33.54
C GLU A 411 -4.18 -6.44 34.04
N PRO A 412 -4.97 -5.40 33.73
CA PRO A 412 -6.39 -5.35 34.10
C PRO A 412 -7.28 -6.17 33.14
N ALA A 413 -6.71 -6.68 32.04
CA ALA A 413 -7.45 -7.42 31.02
C ALA A 413 -7.73 -8.86 31.45
N LEU A 414 -8.92 -9.34 31.12
CA LEU A 414 -9.25 -10.76 31.12
C LEU A 414 -9.29 -11.28 29.68
N TYR A 415 -8.93 -12.55 29.54
CA TYR A 415 -8.78 -13.24 28.27
C TYR A 415 -9.60 -14.53 28.32
N GLU A 416 -10.65 -14.66 27.51
CA GLU A 416 -11.34 -15.94 27.41
C GLU A 416 -10.48 -16.92 26.60
N LEU A 417 -10.28 -18.12 27.14
CA LEU A 417 -9.63 -19.23 26.46
C LEU A 417 -10.65 -20.32 26.20
N THR A 418 -10.54 -20.96 25.04
CA THR A 418 -11.38 -22.12 24.72
C THR A 418 -11.01 -23.31 25.60
N ALA A 419 -11.99 -24.16 25.90
CA ALA A 419 -11.73 -25.42 26.61
C ALA A 419 -10.67 -26.28 25.92
N SER A 420 -10.68 -26.32 24.58
CA SER A 420 -9.71 -27.09 23.80
C SER A 420 -8.28 -26.60 24.00
N ALA A 421 -8.04 -25.29 24.00
CA ALA A 421 -6.71 -24.73 24.19
C ALA A 421 -6.13 -25.09 25.57
N VAL A 422 -6.96 -24.99 26.62
CA VAL A 422 -6.55 -25.36 27.98
C VAL A 422 -6.35 -26.87 28.12
N ALA A 423 -7.21 -27.69 27.53
CA ALA A 423 -7.05 -29.15 27.55
C ALA A 423 -5.78 -29.61 26.82
N GLU A 424 -5.45 -29.01 25.68
CA GLU A 424 -4.21 -29.30 24.95
C GLU A 424 -2.97 -28.86 25.74
N LEU A 425 -3.03 -27.71 26.40
CA LEU A 425 -1.98 -27.24 27.30
C LEU A 425 -1.75 -28.24 28.45
N GLN A 426 -2.81 -28.62 29.17
CA GLN A 426 -2.75 -29.59 30.26
C GLN A 426 -2.22 -30.95 29.80
N LYS A 427 -2.66 -31.41 28.62
CA LYS A 427 -2.17 -32.65 28.01
C LYS A 427 -0.68 -32.57 27.71
N SER A 428 -0.22 -31.49 27.06
CA SER A 428 1.20 -31.31 26.74
C SER A 428 2.10 -31.27 27.99
N ALA A 429 1.60 -30.71 29.09
CA ALA A 429 2.30 -30.74 30.38
C ALA A 429 2.34 -32.16 30.98
N ALA A 430 1.23 -32.91 30.89
CA ALA A 430 1.17 -34.28 31.37
C ALA A 430 2.02 -35.28 30.55
N ASP A 431 2.24 -34.98 29.27
CA ASP A 431 3.06 -35.80 28.36
C ASP A 431 4.58 -35.60 28.56
N LEU A 432 5.00 -34.64 29.40
CA LEU A 432 6.41 -34.43 29.75
C LEU A 432 7.04 -35.71 30.30
N LYS A 433 8.20 -36.09 29.74
CA LYS A 433 8.93 -37.29 30.16
C LYS A 433 10.44 -37.08 30.15
N PRO A 434 11.21 -37.83 30.96
CA PRO A 434 12.67 -37.84 30.87
C PRO A 434 13.14 -38.27 29.48
N ALA A 435 14.29 -37.74 29.05
CA ALA A 435 14.96 -38.20 27.84
C ALA A 435 15.34 -39.69 27.97
N PRO A 436 15.30 -40.47 26.88
CA PRO A 436 15.77 -41.85 26.91
C PRO A 436 17.26 -41.89 27.32
N PRO A 437 17.68 -42.94 28.05
CA PRO A 437 19.08 -43.08 28.42
C PRO A 437 19.97 -43.07 27.16
N PRO A 438 21.19 -42.52 27.24
CA PRO A 438 22.09 -42.51 26.10
C PRO A 438 22.31 -43.94 25.62
N ALA A 439 22.18 -44.18 24.32
CA ALA A 439 22.46 -45.48 23.73
C ALA A 439 23.88 -45.90 24.13
N LYS A 440 24.01 -47.06 24.80
CA LYS A 440 25.32 -47.63 25.12
C LYS A 440 26.03 -47.88 23.79
N LYS A 441 27.11 -47.15 23.54
CA LYS A 441 27.99 -47.32 22.37
C LYS A 441 28.73 -48.65 22.44
#